data_AF-A0A952BXE3-F1
#
_entry.id   AF-A0A952BXE3-F1
#
_cell.length_a   1.000
_cell.length_b   1.000
_cell.length_c   1.000
_cell.angle_alpha   90.00
_cell.angle_beta   90.00
_cell.angle_gamma   90.00
#
_symmetry.space_group_name_H-M   'P 1'
#
loop_
_entity.id
_entity.type
_entity.pdbx_description
1 polymer ?
#
loop_
_entity_poly.entity_id
_entity_poly.type
_entity_poly.pdbx_seq_one_letter_code
_entity_poly.pdbx_strand_id
1 'polypeptide(L)'
;MSESSTIFNQLNSMRLRGFSAGLKEQLQSQSHFEDMNFLERLGFLLQSEADYRQLQKTMFLRGKAKLKLAATIEALDFTHANRLNKAEILRLASCDFIRKFQNLLITGPTGV
;
A
#
# COMPACT_ATOMS: atom_id res chain seq x y z
N MET A 1 -22.27 -14.37 22.55
CA MET A 1 -21.06 -13.55 22.84
C MET A 1 -19.77 -14.37 22.90
N SER A 2 -19.82 -15.67 23.22
CA SER A 2 -18.65 -16.58 23.25
C SER A 2 -18.08 -16.92 21.86
N GLU A 3 -18.92 -17.11 20.85
CA GLU A 3 -18.48 -17.53 19.50
C GLU A 3 -17.62 -16.47 18.78
N SER A 4 -18.05 -15.20 18.77
CA SER A 4 -17.28 -14.12 18.13
C SER A 4 -15.90 -13.95 18.76
N SER A 5 -15.80 -14.10 20.09
CA SER A 5 -14.51 -14.00 20.80
C SER A 5 -13.54 -15.12 20.42
N THR A 6 -14.06 -16.33 20.20
CA THR A 6 -13.27 -17.50 19.79
C THR A 6 -12.70 -17.29 18.39
N ILE A 7 -13.51 -16.77 17.46
CA ILE A 7 -13.09 -16.45 16.09
C ILE A 7 -11.96 -15.42 16.09
N PHE A 8 -12.10 -14.31 16.83
CA PHE A 8 -11.04 -13.29 16.91
C PHE A 8 -9.74 -13.83 17.51
N ASN A 9 -9.83 -14.68 18.54
CA ASN A 9 -8.66 -15.33 19.14
C ASN A 9 -7.95 -16.24 18.12
N GLN A 10 -8.70 -16.98 17.32
CA GLN A 10 -8.14 -17.85 16.29
C GLN A 10 -7.55 -17.08 15.09
N LEU A 11 -8.18 -15.96 14.69
CA LEU A 11 -7.60 -15.07 13.69
C LEU A 11 -6.27 -14.47 14.17
N ASN A 12 -6.20 -14.10 15.45
CA ASN A 12 -4.97 -13.59 16.06
C ASN A 12 -3.87 -14.65 16.12
N SER A 13 -4.19 -15.90 16.47
CA SER A 13 -3.19 -16.98 16.51
C SER A 13 -2.64 -17.31 15.11
N MET A 14 -3.48 -17.22 14.07
CA MET A 14 -3.07 -17.37 12.66
C MET A 14 -2.39 -16.13 12.07
N ARG A 15 -2.26 -15.04 12.84
CA ARG A 15 -1.70 -13.74 12.40
C ARG A 15 -2.47 -13.08 11.25
N LEU A 16 -3.78 -13.33 11.16
CA LEU A 16 -4.68 -12.73 10.16
C LEU A 16 -5.25 -11.40 10.65
N ARG A 17 -4.37 -10.41 10.80
CA ARG A 17 -4.71 -9.12 11.43
C ARG A 17 -5.60 -8.25 10.56
N GLY A 18 -5.34 -8.18 9.25
CA GLY A 18 -6.18 -7.44 8.31
C GLY A 18 -7.57 -8.07 8.22
N PHE A 19 -7.64 -9.40 8.12
CA PHE A 19 -8.91 -10.13 8.16
C PHE A 19 -9.70 -9.80 9.44
N SER A 20 -9.04 -9.81 10.61
CA SER A 20 -9.69 -9.49 11.89
C SER A 20 -10.22 -8.06 11.94
N ALA A 21 -9.52 -7.09 11.32
CA ALA A 21 -9.94 -5.71 11.27
C ALA A 21 -11.15 -5.55 10.32
N GLY A 22 -11.07 -6.13 9.12
CA GLY A 22 -12.19 -6.12 8.17
C GLY A 22 -13.44 -6.81 8.72
N LEU A 23 -13.28 -7.90 9.49
CA LEU A 23 -14.41 -8.58 10.13
C LEU A 23 -15.07 -7.71 11.21
N LYS A 24 -14.29 -6.96 11.99
CA LYS A 24 -14.84 -5.99 12.95
C LYS A 24 -15.60 -4.88 12.24
N GLU A 25 -15.07 -4.38 11.13
CA GLU A 25 -15.72 -3.35 10.32
C GLU A 25 -17.03 -3.85 9.73
N GLN A 26 -17.07 -5.05 9.16
CA GLN A 26 -18.31 -5.67 8.66
C GLN A 26 -19.38 -5.79 9.76
N LEU A 27 -18.98 -6.21 10.96
CA LEU A 27 -19.90 -6.33 12.11
C LEU A 27 -20.41 -4.96 12.62
N GLN A 28 -19.62 -3.90 12.47
CA GLN A 28 -20.02 -2.54 12.86
C GLN A 28 -20.87 -1.86 11.79
N SER A 29 -20.64 -2.16 10.52
CA SER A 29 -21.25 -1.53 9.34
C SER A 29 -22.18 -2.49 8.61
N GLN A 30 -23.00 -3.23 9.36
CA GLN A 30 -23.86 -4.30 8.85
C GLN A 30 -24.71 -3.87 7.64
N SER A 31 -25.25 -2.65 7.66
CA SER A 31 -26.12 -2.10 6.61
C SER A 31 -25.49 -2.04 5.21
N HIS A 32 -24.15 -1.97 5.11
CA HIS A 32 -23.46 -1.93 3.81
C HIS A 32 -23.18 -3.32 3.23
N PHE A 33 -23.37 -4.38 4.02
CA PHE A 33 -23.00 -5.74 3.68
C PHE A 33 -24.21 -6.71 3.63
N GLU A 34 -25.42 -6.22 3.90
CA GLU A 34 -26.64 -7.03 3.86
C GLU A 34 -26.98 -7.49 2.43
N ASP A 35 -26.74 -6.62 1.43
CA ASP A 35 -27.02 -6.92 0.02
C ASP A 35 -25.95 -7.78 -0.67
N MET A 36 -24.79 -8.00 -0.03
CA MET A 36 -23.68 -8.78 -0.59
C MET A 36 -23.79 -10.27 -0.29
N ASN A 37 -23.39 -11.09 -1.26
CA ASN A 37 -23.30 -12.53 -1.05
C ASN A 37 -22.17 -12.87 -0.05
N PHE A 38 -22.29 -14.00 0.65
CA PHE A 38 -21.26 -14.49 1.57
C PHE A 38 -19.87 -14.58 0.91
N LEU A 39 -19.79 -15.10 -0.32
CA LEU A 39 -18.51 -15.21 -1.04
C LEU A 39 -17.89 -13.85 -1.34
N GLU A 40 -18.71 -12.83 -1.63
CA GLU A 40 -18.23 -11.46 -1.86
C GLU A 40 -17.69 -10.88 -0.56
N ARG A 41 -18.43 -11.02 0.55
CA ARG A 41 -17.97 -10.59 1.88
C ARG A 41 -16.67 -11.26 2.28
N LEU A 42 -16.55 -12.57 2.04
CA LEU A 42 -15.32 -13.33 2.29
C LEU A 42 -14.17 -12.86 1.40
N GLY A 43 -14.45 -12.54 0.13
CA GLY A 43 -13.51 -11.92 -0.78
C GLY A 43 -12.96 -10.58 -0.26
N PHE A 44 -13.84 -9.71 0.24
CA PHE A 44 -13.42 -8.44 0.88
C PHE A 44 -12.51 -8.66 2.09
N LEU A 45 -12.83 -9.63 2.94
CA LEU A 45 -12.00 -9.94 4.11
C LEU A 45 -10.61 -10.47 3.71
N LEU A 46 -10.54 -11.31 2.68
CA LEU A 46 -9.27 -11.80 2.13
C LEU A 46 -8.45 -10.66 1.50
N GLN A 47 -9.11 -9.75 0.78
CA GLN A 47 -8.45 -8.59 0.21
C GLN A 47 -7.87 -7.68 1.30
N SER A 48 -8.64 -7.42 2.36
CA SER A 48 -8.17 -6.64 3.52
C SER A 48 -6.91 -7.24 4.17
N GLU A 49 -6.84 -8.57 4.27
CA GLU A 49 -5.62 -9.24 4.75
C GLU A 49 -4.44 -9.10 3.78
N ALA A 50 -4.67 -9.24 2.48
CA ALA A 50 -3.64 -9.07 1.47
C ALA A 50 -3.06 -7.64 1.49
N ASP A 51 -3.94 -6.63 1.55
CA ASP A 51 -3.58 -5.22 1.63
C ASP A 51 -2.81 -4.92 2.91
N TYR A 52 -3.25 -5.45 4.05
CA TYR A 52 -2.55 -5.30 5.32
C TYR A 52 -1.12 -5.87 5.25
N ARG A 53 -0.95 -7.07 4.68
CA ARG A 53 0.37 -7.69 4.52
C ARG A 53 1.27 -6.88 3.58
N GLN A 54 0.72 -6.39 2.47
CA GLN A 54 1.46 -5.55 1.53
C GLN A 54 1.90 -4.23 2.18
N LEU A 55 1.02 -3.60 2.97
CA LEU A 55 1.33 -2.39 3.71
C LEU A 55 2.46 -2.63 4.73
N GLN A 56 2.35 -3.68 5.54
CA GLN A 56 3.39 -4.03 6.52
C GLN A 56 4.74 -4.32 5.86
N LYS A 57 4.75 -5.07 4.75
CA LYS A 57 5.96 -5.31 3.95
C LYS A 57 6.57 -4.00 3.47
N THR A 58 5.73 -3.08 2.97
CA THR A 58 6.17 -1.78 2.46
C THR A 58 6.76 -0.91 3.57
N MET A 59 6.08 -0.82 4.72
CA MET A 59 6.58 -0.08 5.89
C MET A 59 7.92 -0.63 6.38
N PHE A 60 8.04 -1.95 6.45
CA PHE A 60 9.27 -2.62 6.86
C PHE A 60 10.43 -2.36 5.88
N LEU A 61 10.20 -2.51 4.58
CA LEU A 61 11.21 -2.22 3.55
C LEU A 61 11.62 -0.75 3.56
N ARG A 62 10.66 0.17 3.73
CA ARG A 62 10.94 1.61 3.85
C ARG A 62 11.81 1.92 5.08
N GLY A 63 11.49 1.32 6.22
CA GLY A 63 12.31 1.47 7.44
C GLY A 63 13.72 0.90 7.27
N LYS A 64 13.85 -0.24 6.56
CA LYS A 64 15.15 -0.85 6.25
C LYS A 64 15.99 -0.03 5.27
N ALA A 65 15.36 0.66 4.32
CA ALA A 65 16.06 1.42 3.29
C ALA A 65 16.84 2.63 3.85
N LYS A 66 16.52 3.11 5.06
CA LYS A 66 17.20 4.24 5.73
C LYS A 66 17.44 5.44 4.79
N LEU A 67 16.43 5.75 3.97
CA LEU A 67 16.51 6.86 3.03
C LEU A 67 16.68 8.19 3.79
N LYS A 68 17.64 9.00 3.36
CA LYS A 68 17.93 10.31 4.00
C LYS A 68 16.77 11.30 3.88
N LEU A 69 15.99 11.19 2.80
CA LEU A 69 14.88 12.07 2.49
C LEU A 69 13.61 11.23 2.35
N ALA A 70 12.51 11.72 2.95
CA ALA A 70 11.17 11.18 2.72
C ALA A 70 10.60 11.73 1.40
N ALA A 71 11.30 11.46 0.29
CA ALA A 71 10.93 11.98 -1.02
C ALA A 71 9.72 11.21 -1.58
N THR A 72 8.69 11.94 -1.97
CA THR A 72 7.54 11.43 -2.73
C THR A 72 7.44 12.14 -4.06
N ILE A 73 6.86 11.48 -5.07
CA ILE A 73 6.68 12.07 -6.40
C ILE A 73 5.73 13.27 -6.34
N GLU A 74 4.74 13.23 -5.43
CA GLU A 74 3.77 14.30 -5.21
C GLU A 74 4.41 15.58 -4.64
N ALA A 75 5.53 15.45 -3.92
CA ALA A 75 6.27 16.59 -3.38
C ALA A 75 7.20 17.25 -4.41
N LEU A 76 7.22 16.78 -5.67
CA LEU A 76 8.03 17.39 -6.72
C LEU A 76 7.30 18.59 -7.31
N ASP A 77 7.92 19.77 -7.20
CA ASP A 77 7.45 20.98 -7.84
C ASP A 77 7.86 21.00 -9.32
N PHE A 78 6.88 20.82 -10.20
CA PHE A 78 7.06 20.89 -11.67
C PHE A 78 6.84 22.29 -12.24
N THR A 79 6.54 23.28 -11.40
CA THR A 79 6.19 24.65 -11.79
C THR A 79 7.40 25.59 -11.84
N HIS A 80 8.50 25.24 -11.16
CA HIS A 80 9.73 26.02 -11.19
C HIS A 80 10.44 25.91 -12.55
N ALA A 81 11.20 26.95 -12.91
CA ALA A 81 11.96 27.04 -14.17
C ALA A 81 13.05 25.96 -14.34
N ASN A 82 13.24 25.11 -13.33
CA ASN A 82 14.04 23.90 -13.39
C ASN A 82 13.29 22.89 -14.26
N ARG A 83 13.78 22.69 -15.49
CA ARG A 83 13.18 21.95 -16.62
C ARG A 83 13.00 20.44 -16.34
N LEU A 84 12.27 20.09 -15.30
CA LEU A 84 11.90 18.74 -14.97
C LEU A 84 10.66 18.37 -15.79
N ASN A 85 10.85 17.54 -16.81
CA ASN A 85 9.75 17.04 -17.61
C ASN A 85 8.88 16.08 -16.77
N LYS A 86 7.66 16.54 -16.42
CA LYS A 86 6.70 15.77 -15.62
C LYS A 86 6.42 14.38 -16.22
N ALA A 87 6.31 14.28 -17.55
CA ALA A 87 6.04 13.01 -18.21
C ALA A 87 7.20 12.02 -18.04
N GLU A 88 8.44 12.48 -18.10
CA GLU A 88 9.63 11.64 -17.92
C GLU A 88 9.77 11.18 -16.47
N ILE A 89 9.56 12.06 -15.49
CA ILE A 89 9.61 11.68 -14.07
C ILE A 89 8.55 10.63 -13.76
N LEU A 90 7.31 10.81 -14.24
CA LEU A 90 6.25 9.83 -14.03
C LEU A 90 6.56 8.48 -14.70
N ARG A 91 7.20 8.51 -15.88
CA ARG A 91 7.67 7.29 -16.54
C ARG A 91 8.79 6.61 -15.75
N LEU A 92 9.70 7.36 -15.11
CA LEU A 92 10.73 6.78 -14.24
C LEU A 92 10.14 6.25 -12.93
N ALA A 93 9.13 6.92 -12.39
CA ALA A 93 8.41 6.51 -11.19
C ALA A 93 7.75 5.13 -11.30
N SER A 94 7.35 4.70 -12.51
CA SER A 94 6.81 3.34 -12.73
C SER A 94 7.84 2.23 -12.46
N CYS A 95 9.13 2.60 -12.35
CA CYS A 95 10.26 1.68 -12.21
C CYS A 95 10.37 0.66 -13.35
N ASP A 96 9.79 0.94 -14.52
CA ASP A 96 9.86 0.05 -15.69
C ASP A 96 11.29 -0.14 -16.19
N PHE A 97 12.13 0.88 -16.06
CA PHE A 97 13.54 0.81 -16.45
C PHE A 97 14.29 -0.28 -15.65
N ILE A 98 13.91 -0.55 -14.39
CA ILE A 98 14.47 -1.62 -13.59
C ILE A 98 14.08 -2.99 -14.16
N ARG A 99 12.80 -3.18 -14.50
CA ARG A 99 12.30 -4.42 -15.11
C ARG A 99 12.92 -4.69 -16.48
N LYS A 100 13.25 -3.63 -17.22
CA LYS A 100 13.84 -3.69 -18.57
C LYS A 100 15.36 -3.67 -18.56
N PHE A 101 16.01 -3.70 -17.40
CA PHE A 101 17.47 -3.62 -17.24
C PHE A 101 18.09 -2.41 -17.99
N GLN A 102 17.40 -1.26 -17.95
CA GLN A 102 17.84 -0.04 -18.60
C GLN A 102 18.61 0.86 -17.63
N ASN A 103 19.74 1.38 -18.10
CA ASN A 103 20.57 2.30 -17.32
C ASN A 103 19.97 3.72 -17.35
N LEU A 104 19.94 4.38 -16.19
CA LEU A 104 19.54 5.77 -16.08
C LEU A 104 20.78 6.64 -15.87
N LEU A 105 21.05 7.56 -16.80
CA LEU A 105 22.08 8.57 -16.66
C LEU A 105 21.43 9.89 -16.25
N ILE A 106 21.75 10.38 -15.07
CA ILE A 106 21.27 11.67 -14.57
C ILE A 106 22.39 12.69 -14.79
N THR A 107 22.14 13.68 -15.64
CA THR A 107 23.09 14.76 -15.97
C THR A 107 22.45 16.11 -15.71
N GLY A 108 23.22 17.05 -15.15
CA GLY A 108 22.79 18.43 -14.96
C GLY A 108 23.58 19.13 -13.85
N PRO A 109 23.53 20.47 -13.78
CA PRO A 109 24.06 21.21 -12.64
C PRO A 109 23.32 20.77 -11.36
N THR A 110 24.07 20.45 -10.31
CA THR A 110 23.50 20.08 -9.01
C THR A 110 23.43 21.33 -8.13
N GLY A 111 22.22 21.73 -7.73
CA GLY A 111 22.01 22.71 -6.67
C GLY A 111 22.20 24.20 -7.01
N VAL A 112 21.58 24.69 -8.08
CA VAL A 112 21.34 26.14 -8.28
C VAL A 112 19.86 26.47 -8.21
#